data_AF-A0A3N1CWC4-F1
#
_entry.id   AF-A0A3N1CWC4-F1
#
_cell.length_a   1.000
_cell.length_b   1.000
_cell.length_c   1.000
_cell.angle_alpha   90.00
_cell.angle_beta   90.00
_cell.angle_gamma   90.00
#
_symmetry.space_group_name_H-M   'P 1'
#
loop_
_entity.id
_entity.type
_entity.pdbx_description
1 polymer ?
#
loop_
_entity_poly.entity_id
_entity_poly.type
_entity_poly.pdbx_seq_one_letter_code
_entity_poly.pdbx_strand_id
1 'polypeptide(L)' 'MPFTLSWVIWILAFVLLEGAALARRAPGDTLSEHVWRWFRVKDPRPTALTWVLRAVLLTGCVWLTGHLAFGL' A
#
# COMPACT_ATOMS: atom_id res chain seq x y z
N MET A 1 -18.53 7.41 -16.75
CA MET A 1 -18.75 8.05 -15.43
C MET A 1 -18.97 7.10 -14.24
N PRO A 2 -19.57 5.89 -14.33
CA PRO A 2 -19.81 5.08 -13.12
C PRO A 2 -18.51 4.66 -12.41
N PHE A 3 -17.47 4.32 -13.18
CA PHE A 3 -16.16 3.95 -12.61
C PHE A 3 -15.49 5.09 -11.85
N THR A 4 -15.60 6.33 -12.32
CA THR A 4 -15.03 7.51 -11.63
C THR A 4 -15.64 7.68 -10.24
N LEU A 5 -16.96 7.51 -10.12
CA LEU A 5 -17.64 7.58 -8.83
C LEU A 5 -17.19 6.45 -7.90
N SER A 6 -17.06 5.22 -8.41
CA SER A 6 -16.54 4.09 -7.63
C SER A 6 -15.13 4.36 -7.11
N TRP A 7 -14.25 4.94 -7.93
CA TRP A 7 -12.90 5.33 -7.51
C TRP A 7 -12.92 6.38 -6.40
N VAL A 8 -13.75 7.42 -6.53
CA VAL A 8 -13.89 8.47 -5.51
C VAL A 8 -14.39 7.90 -4.18
N ILE A 9 -15.42 7.06 -4.22
CA ILE A 9 -15.96 6.40 -3.03
C ILE A 9 -14.90 5.52 -2.37
N TRP A 10 -14.15 4.75 -3.16
CA TRP A 10 -13.10 3.89 -2.65
C TRP A 10 -11.96 4.69 -1.99
N ILE A 11 -11.51 5.80 -2.61
CA ILE A 11 -10.47 6.68 -2.03
C ILE A 11 -10.96 7.28 -0.71
N LEU A 12 -12.20 7.78 -0.66
CA LEU A 12 -12.78 8.34 0.56
C LEU A 12 -12.86 7.29 1.67
N ALA A 13 -13.33 6.09 1.36
CA ALA A 13 -13.38 4.99 2.32
C ALA A 13 -11.98 4.65 2.85
N PHE A 14 -10.98 4.58 1.97
CA PHE A 14 -9.59 4.33 2.35
C PHE A 14 -9.06 5.41 3.32
N VAL A 15 -9.22 6.69 2.99
CA VAL A 15 -8.73 7.81 3.82
C VAL A 15 -9.41 7.81 5.19
N LEU A 16 -10.72 7.55 5.26
CA LEU A 16 -11.46 7.49 6.53
C LEU A 16 -10.99 6.33 7.41
N LEU A 17 -10.85 5.13 6.83
CA LEU A 17 -10.43 3.94 7.58
C LEU A 17 -8.98 4.06 8.05
N GLU A 18 -8.06 4.42 7.15
CA GLU A 18 -6.64 4.55 7.48
C GLU A 18 -6.41 5.72 8.44
N GLY A 19 -7.12 6.85 8.24
CA GLY A 19 -7.04 8.00 9.13
C GLY A 19 -7.53 7.69 10.56
N ALA A 20 -8.66 6.98 10.68
CA ALA A 20 -9.17 6.53 11.98
C ALA A 20 -8.21 5.52 12.64
N ALA A 21 -7.64 4.59 11.87
CA ALA A 21 -6.64 3.64 12.36
C ALA A 21 -5.36 4.34 12.86
N LEU A 22 -4.87 5.34 12.11
CA LEU A 22 -3.72 6.16 12.50
C LEU A 22 -3.99 6.98 13.77
N ALA A 23 -5.21 7.49 13.95
CA ALA A 23 -5.60 8.19 15.18
C ALA A 23 -5.65 7.24 16.38
N ARG A 24 -6.13 5.99 16.17
CA ARG A 24 -6.20 4.95 17.21
C ARG A 24 -4.82 4.40 17.59
N ARG A 25 -3.84 4.41 16.67
CA ARG A 25 -2.45 3.91 16.87
C ARG A 25 -2.36 2.47 17.38
N ALA A 26 -3.38 1.65 17.13
CA ALA A 26 -3.38 0.26 17.53
C ALA A 26 -2.56 -0.57 16.52
N PRO A 27 -1.67 -1.48 16.97
CA PRO A 27 -0.89 -2.32 16.07
C PRO A 27 -1.77 -3.25 15.25
N GLY A 28 -1.60 -3.24 13.93
CA GLY A 28 -2.34 -4.08 13.00
C GLY A 28 -3.62 -3.46 12.45
N ASP A 29 -3.93 -2.19 12.75
CA ASP A 29 -5.17 -1.56 12.29
C ASP A 29 -5.03 -0.90 10.91
N THR A 30 -3.82 -0.57 10.48
CA THR A 30 -3.58 0.18 9.22
C THR A 30 -3.34 -0.75 8.04
N LEU A 31 -3.85 -0.39 6.86
CA LEU A 31 -3.58 -1.10 5.61
C LEU A 31 -2.08 -1.07 5.29
N SER A 32 -1.40 0.06 5.56
CA SER A 32 0.04 0.19 5.38
C SER A 32 0.84 -0.85 6.18
N GLU A 33 0.44 -1.17 7.41
CA GLU A 33 1.06 -2.27 8.18
C GLU A 33 0.82 -3.65 7.58
N HIS A 34 -0.37 -3.89 7.01
CA HIS A 34 -0.65 -5.15 6.31
C HIS A 34 0.22 -5.30 5.07
N VAL A 35 0.36 -4.24 4.27
CA VAL A 35 1.27 -4.22 3.11
C VAL A 35 2.70 -4.50 3.55
N TRP A 36 3.18 -3.87 4.62
CA TRP A 36 4.51 -4.13 5.15
C TRP A 36 4.71 -5.57 5.62
N ARG A 37 3.68 -6.20 6.20
CA ARG A 37 3.70 -7.61 6.60
C ARG A 37 3.77 -8.54 5.38
N TRP A 38 2.94 -8.31 4.35
CA TRP A 38 2.94 -9.14 3.13
C TRP A 38 4.29 -9.11 2.42
N PHE A 39 4.89 -7.93 2.31
CA PHE A 39 6.18 -7.74 1.64
C PHE A 39 7.40 -7.85 2.57
N ARG A 40 7.18 -8.26 3.82
CA ARG A 40 8.25 -8.47 4.82
C ARG A 40 9.20 -7.27 4.95
N VAL A 41 8.65 -6.06 4.87
CA VAL A 41 9.44 -4.81 4.85
C VAL A 41 10.20 -4.63 6.16
N LYS A 42 9.56 -4.95 7.30
CA LYS A 42 10.13 -4.81 8.64
C LYS A 42 10.75 -6.11 9.20
N ASP A 43 10.93 -7.13 8.37
CA ASP A 43 11.52 -8.40 8.82
C ASP A 43 13.00 -8.22 9.20
N PRO A 44 13.40 -8.51 10.46
CA PRO A 44 14.77 -8.30 10.93
C PRO A 44 15.77 -9.33 10.39
N ARG A 45 15.31 -10.43 9.79
CA ARG A 45 16.18 -11.48 9.23
C ARG A 45 15.82 -11.77 7.77
N PRO A 46 16.20 -10.89 6.83
CA PRO A 46 15.79 -11.01 5.44
C PRO A 46 16.37 -12.27 4.80
N THR A 47 15.50 -13.04 4.14
CA THR A 47 15.85 -14.19 3.31
C THR A 47 15.89 -13.80 1.82
N ALA A 48 16.35 -14.70 0.94
CA ALA A 48 16.27 -14.48 -0.51
C ALA A 48 14.84 -14.13 -0.98
N LEU A 49 13.82 -14.84 -0.47
CA LEU A 49 12.41 -14.53 -0.74
C LEU A 49 12.00 -13.13 -0.27
N THR A 50 12.55 -12.67 0.86
CA THR A 50 12.28 -11.32 1.38
C THR A 50 12.73 -10.25 0.40
N TRP A 51 13.91 -10.43 -0.21
CA TRP A 51 14.42 -9.52 -1.23
C TRP A 51 13.61 -9.56 -2.51
N VAL A 52 13.14 -10.74 -2.95
CA VAL A 52 12.23 -10.86 -4.09
C VAL A 52 10.93 -10.10 -3.84
N LEU A 53 10.30 -10.28 -2.68
CA LEU A 53 9.06 -9.58 -2.33
C LEU A 53 9.26 -8.06 -2.30
N ARG A 54 10.35 -7.59 -1.70
CA ARG A 54 10.68 -6.15 -1.68
C ARG A 54 10.95 -5.59 -3.08
N ALA A 55 11.62 -6.36 -3.95
CA ALA A 55 11.84 -5.96 -5.34
C ALA A 55 10.53 -5.87 -6.12
N VAL A 56 9.61 -6.82 -5.94
CA VAL A 56 8.27 -6.77 -6.54
C VAL A 56 7.51 -5.53 -6.07
N LEU A 57 7.51 -5.26 -4.76
CA LEU A 57 6.88 -4.06 -4.20
C LEU A 57 7.48 -2.78 -4.79
N LEU A 58 8.82 -2.68 -4.83
CA LEU A 58 9.51 -1.51 -5.35
C LEU A 58 9.21 -1.28 -6.83
N THR A 59 9.30 -2.31 -7.66
CA THR A 59 8.98 -2.23 -9.09
C THR A 59 7.52 -1.82 -9.29
N GLY A 60 6.59 -2.38 -8.52
CA GLY A 60 5.18 -1.99 -8.54
C GLY A 60 4.98 -0.52 -8.18
N CYS A 61 5.66 -0.02 -7.14
CA CYS A 61 5.61 1.39 -6.74
C CYS A 61 6.20 2.32 -7.81
N VAL A 62 7.35 1.96 -8.40
CA VAL A 62 7.98 2.72 -9.48
C VAL A 62 7.07 2.78 -10.69
N TRP A 63 6.53 1.63 -11.11
CA TRP A 63 5.60 1.55 -12.23
C TRP A 63 4.33 2.37 -11.98
N LEU A 64 3.67 2.17 -10.82
CA LEU A 64 2.43 2.88 -10.48
C LEU A 64 2.65 4.40 -10.44
N THR A 65 3.76 4.84 -9.86
CA THR A 65 4.11 6.27 -9.82
C THR A 65 4.35 6.81 -11.22
N GLY A 66 5.13 6.09 -12.05
CA GLY A 66 5.38 6.48 -13.43
C GLY A 66 4.12 6.53 -14.27
N HIS A 67 3.23 5.55 -14.12
CA HIS A 67 1.95 5.47 -14.82
C HIS A 67 1.02 6.62 -14.44
N LEU A 68 0.88 6.92 -13.14
CA LEU A 68 -0.01 7.98 -12.67
C LEU A 68 0.53 9.39 -12.95
N ALA A 69 1.85 9.58 -12.87
CA ALA A 69 2.47 10.90 -13.08
C ALA A 69 2.71 11.22 -14.56
N PHE A 70 3.06 10.22 -15.37
CA PHE A 70 3.54 10.41 -16.75
C PHE A 70 2.78 9.61 -17.80
N GLY A 71 1.86 8.72 -17.42
CA GLY A 71 1.07 7.90 -18.35
C GLY A 71 1.84 6.77 -19.04
N LEU A 72 3.01 6.37 -18.50
CA LEU A 72 3.88 5.31 -19.01
C LEU A 72 3.30 3.89 -18.88
#